data_AF-A0A2D8UR90-F1
#
_entry.id   AF-A0A2D8UR90-F1
#
_cell.length_a   1.000
_cell.length_b   1.000
_cell.length_c   1.000
_cell.angle_alpha   90.00
_cell.angle_beta   90.00
_cell.angle_gamma   90.00
#
_symmetry.space_group_name_H-M   'P 1'
#
loop_
_entity.id
_entity.type
_entity.pdbx_description
1 polymer ?
#
loop_
_entity_poly.entity_id
_entity_poly.type
_entity_poly.pdbx_seq_one_letter_code
_entity_poly.pdbx_strand_id
1 'polypeptide(L)'
;MKKAAPYRIESISELHRLFGLPKPDHPLVSVINFELLKFGDSEIWKNFYYDFYCVACKKGSSGKFKYGQRDYDFEEGIMSFTKPGQIFSVTDVTDDPVSGYMLIFKPDLIRHYGLGKVIGNYGFFSYSTAEALHLSEKEDEIIMSVLKQMQDELKNNIDDYSQGLVVSHIELLLNYADRFHNRQFLTRSAVNNDLLTEIESLLTDYLNRESALSGLPTVQFLSEKLNVSPNYLSDMLRSLTGQNAQTYIQKFVIDKAKDLLSTTNLSVKEIAYDLGFEHPQSFSTMFRKKTQQTPLQYRASYN
;
A
#
# COMPACT_ATOMS: atom_id res chain seq x y z
N MET A 1 -8.08 -28.06 16.48
CA MET A 1 -9.41 -27.61 16.02
C MET A 1 -9.27 -27.05 14.61
N LYS A 2 -10.08 -27.49 13.64
CA LYS A 2 -10.06 -26.93 12.27
C LYS A 2 -10.58 -25.48 12.35
N LYS A 3 -9.79 -24.49 11.90
CA LYS A 3 -10.27 -23.10 11.74
C LYS A 3 -11.47 -23.13 10.78
N ALA A 4 -12.59 -22.53 11.18
CA ALA A 4 -13.75 -22.39 10.30
C ALA A 4 -13.35 -21.57 9.06
N ALA A 5 -13.85 -21.96 7.89
CA ALA A 5 -13.62 -21.22 6.65
C ALA A 5 -14.19 -19.80 6.77
N PRO A 6 -13.54 -18.78 6.20
CA PRO A 6 -14.03 -17.40 6.26
C PRO A 6 -15.37 -17.27 5.53
N TYR A 7 -16.30 -16.50 6.09
CA TYR A 7 -17.60 -16.22 5.48
C TYR A 7 -17.43 -15.30 4.28
N ARG A 8 -18.02 -15.65 3.14
CA ARG A 8 -17.98 -14.83 1.92
C ARG A 8 -19.23 -13.96 1.84
N ILE A 9 -19.04 -12.63 1.79
CA ILE A 9 -20.12 -11.68 1.51
C ILE A 9 -20.19 -11.50 -0.02
N GLU A 10 -21.26 -12.00 -0.64
CA GLU A 10 -21.37 -12.16 -2.09
C GLU A 10 -21.88 -10.89 -2.81
N SER A 11 -22.56 -10.00 -2.09
CA SER A 11 -23.17 -8.82 -2.68
C SER A 11 -23.18 -7.60 -1.76
N ILE A 12 -23.26 -6.42 -2.37
CA ILE A 12 -23.46 -5.16 -1.66
C ILE A 12 -24.80 -5.17 -0.91
N SER A 13 -25.85 -5.76 -1.50
CA SER A 13 -27.15 -5.92 -0.84
C SER A 13 -27.08 -6.81 0.41
N GLU A 14 -26.29 -7.88 0.38
CA GLU A 14 -26.02 -8.71 1.56
C GLU A 14 -25.26 -7.91 2.63
N LEU A 15 -24.22 -7.18 2.24
CA LEU A 15 -23.46 -6.34 3.17
C LEU A 15 -24.37 -5.30 3.85
N HIS A 16 -25.25 -4.64 3.10
CA HIS A 16 -26.25 -3.72 3.63
C HIS A 16 -27.15 -4.39 4.67
N ARG A 17 -27.65 -5.60 4.37
CA ARG A 17 -28.46 -6.38 5.32
C ARG A 17 -27.69 -6.71 6.60
N LEU A 18 -26.43 -7.09 6.49
CA LEU A 18 -25.57 -7.40 7.65
C LEU A 18 -25.31 -6.16 8.53
N PHE A 19 -25.29 -4.97 7.93
CA PHE A 19 -25.18 -3.69 8.65
C PHE A 19 -26.53 -3.08 9.08
N GLY A 20 -27.65 -3.76 8.86
CA GLY A 20 -28.99 -3.24 9.19
C GLY A 20 -29.40 -2.03 8.36
N LEU A 21 -28.83 -1.86 7.17
CA LEU A 21 -29.10 -0.77 6.24
C LEU A 21 -30.26 -1.09 5.28
N PRO A 22 -30.92 -0.07 4.69
CA PRO A 22 -31.85 -0.29 3.58
C PRO A 22 -31.14 -0.88 2.36
N LYS A 23 -31.93 -1.33 1.38
CA LYS A 23 -31.39 -1.81 0.09
C LYS A 23 -30.51 -0.72 -0.55
N PRO A 24 -29.38 -1.09 -1.18
CA PRO A 24 -28.52 -0.12 -1.86
C PRO A 24 -29.24 0.49 -3.05
N ASP A 25 -28.93 1.75 -3.34
CA ASP A 25 -29.44 2.46 -4.53
C ASP A 25 -28.89 1.85 -5.84
N HIS A 26 -27.71 1.22 -5.78
CA HIS A 26 -27.07 0.59 -6.94
C HIS A 26 -26.51 -0.81 -6.62
N PRO A 27 -26.62 -1.80 -7.53
CA PRO A 27 -26.18 -3.18 -7.24
C PRO A 27 -24.66 -3.38 -7.20
N LEU A 28 -23.88 -2.49 -7.83
CA LEU A 28 -22.42 -2.61 -7.97
C LEU A 28 -21.61 -1.56 -7.18
N VAL A 29 -22.26 -0.58 -6.54
CA VAL A 29 -21.58 0.45 -5.74
C VAL A 29 -22.49 0.95 -4.63
N SER A 30 -21.92 1.38 -3.51
CA SER A 30 -22.65 2.06 -2.45
C SER A 30 -21.74 3.01 -1.68
N VAL A 31 -22.29 4.15 -1.25
CA VAL A 31 -21.66 5.10 -0.33
C VAL A 31 -22.44 5.08 0.98
N ILE A 32 -21.82 4.54 2.03
CA ILE A 32 -22.44 4.23 3.31
C ILE A 32 -21.91 5.20 4.37
N ASN A 33 -22.79 5.83 5.14
CA ASN A 33 -22.41 6.63 6.31
C ASN A 33 -22.15 5.68 7.51
N PHE A 34 -21.00 5.80 8.16
CA PHE A 34 -20.64 5.00 9.34
C PHE A 34 -21.64 5.15 10.49
N GLU A 35 -22.24 6.33 10.65
CA GLU A 35 -23.21 6.63 11.72
C GLU A 35 -24.53 5.85 11.57
N LEU A 36 -24.80 5.29 10.39
CA LEU A 36 -26.00 4.49 10.12
C LEU A 36 -25.78 2.99 10.35
N LEU A 37 -24.53 2.55 10.58
CA LEU A 37 -24.22 1.15 10.73
C LEU A 37 -24.77 0.60 12.05
N LYS A 38 -25.45 -0.54 11.96
CA LYS A 38 -25.83 -1.34 13.12
C LYS A 38 -25.03 -2.64 13.05
N PHE A 39 -24.00 -2.72 13.89
CA PHE A 39 -23.26 -3.96 14.08
C PHE A 39 -24.16 -4.92 14.86
N GLY A 40 -24.73 -5.90 14.17
CA GLY A 40 -25.37 -7.02 14.86
C GLY A 40 -24.33 -7.96 15.48
N ASP A 41 -24.68 -8.63 16.57
CA ASP A 41 -23.92 -9.76 17.10
C ASP A 41 -23.95 -10.90 16.09
N SER A 42 -22.94 -10.97 15.24
CA SER A 42 -22.80 -12.02 14.23
C SER A 42 -21.40 -12.60 14.26
N GLU A 43 -21.31 -13.93 14.28
CA GLU A 43 -20.04 -14.64 14.17
C GLU A 43 -19.33 -14.38 12.82
N ILE A 44 -20.06 -13.89 11.82
CA ILE A 44 -19.52 -13.51 10.51
C ILE A 44 -18.35 -12.54 10.67
N TRP A 45 -18.46 -11.55 11.56
CA TRP A 45 -17.43 -10.52 11.72
C TRP A 45 -16.10 -11.05 12.28
N LYS A 46 -16.09 -12.25 12.87
CA LYS A 46 -14.86 -12.90 13.38
C LYS A 46 -13.95 -13.37 12.24
N ASN A 47 -14.49 -13.69 11.06
CA ASN A 47 -13.71 -14.15 9.92
C ASN A 47 -14.52 -14.08 8.62
N PHE A 48 -14.29 -13.05 7.81
CA PHE A 48 -15.03 -12.84 6.56
C PHE A 48 -14.17 -12.25 5.46
N TYR A 49 -14.66 -12.31 4.23
CA TYR A 49 -14.10 -11.59 3.09
C TYR A 49 -15.21 -11.18 2.12
N TYR A 50 -14.88 -10.27 1.21
CA TYR A 50 -15.77 -9.80 0.17
C TYR A 50 -15.03 -9.61 -1.16
N ASP A 51 -15.77 -9.67 -2.26
CA ASP A 51 -15.22 -9.55 -3.63
C ASP A 51 -15.40 -8.15 -4.24
N PHE A 52 -15.41 -7.12 -3.41
CA PHE A 52 -15.48 -5.72 -3.82
C PHE A 52 -14.33 -4.91 -3.23
N TYR A 53 -14.01 -3.79 -3.86
CA TYR A 53 -13.12 -2.78 -3.30
C TYR A 53 -13.84 -2.02 -2.20
N CYS A 54 -13.10 -1.59 -1.16
CA CYS A 54 -13.61 -0.72 -0.12
C CYS A 54 -12.64 0.44 0.11
N VAL A 55 -13.19 1.64 0.26
CA VAL A 55 -12.51 2.84 0.73
C VAL A 55 -13.26 3.35 1.95
N ALA A 56 -12.65 3.23 3.12
CA ALA A 56 -13.24 3.64 4.39
C ALA A 56 -12.56 4.91 4.90
N CYS A 57 -13.32 5.98 5.04
CA CYS A 57 -12.91 7.29 5.53
C CYS A 57 -13.57 7.52 6.90
N LYS A 58 -12.81 7.42 7.98
CA LYS A 58 -13.30 7.52 9.35
C LYS A 58 -12.84 8.83 10.00
N LYS A 59 -13.71 9.40 10.83
CA LYS A 59 -13.47 10.59 11.66
C LYS A 59 -14.03 10.32 13.05
N GLY A 60 -13.24 10.50 14.10
CA GLY A 60 -13.69 10.22 15.46
C GLY A 60 -12.69 10.62 16.54
N SER A 61 -13.19 11.33 17.54
CA SER A 61 -12.50 11.80 18.74
C SER A 61 -12.09 10.64 19.66
N SER A 62 -10.85 10.65 20.14
CA SER A 62 -10.36 9.86 21.29
C SER A 62 -10.45 8.32 21.21
N GLY A 63 -10.62 7.72 20.05
CA GLY A 63 -10.48 6.27 19.89
C GLY A 63 -9.05 5.91 19.51
N LYS A 64 -8.30 5.26 20.41
CA LYS A 64 -7.04 4.59 20.05
C LYS A 64 -7.34 3.41 19.12
N PHE A 65 -7.55 3.67 17.84
CA PHE A 65 -7.62 2.61 16.85
C PHE A 65 -6.23 1.97 16.75
N LYS A 66 -6.05 0.80 17.38
CA LYS A 66 -4.86 -0.03 17.17
C LYS A 66 -4.87 -0.53 15.73
N TYR A 67 -4.20 0.21 14.87
CA TYR A 67 -3.97 -0.13 13.48
C TYR A 67 -2.47 -0.36 13.31
N GLY A 68 -2.04 -1.62 13.42
CA GLY A 68 -0.61 -2.00 13.50
C GLY A 68 -0.08 -2.10 14.94
N GLN A 69 1.26 -2.11 15.08
CA GLN A 69 1.96 -2.25 16.38
C GLN A 69 2.36 -0.92 17.05
N ARG A 70 1.98 0.23 16.47
CA ARG A 70 2.37 1.55 17.00
C ARG A 70 1.12 2.32 17.44
N ASP A 71 1.17 2.83 18.66
CA ASP A 71 0.16 3.75 19.18
C ASP A 71 0.34 5.09 18.44
N TYR A 72 -0.67 5.50 17.69
CA TYR A 72 -0.68 6.77 16.99
C TYR A 72 -1.85 7.62 17.50
N ASP A 73 -1.53 8.74 18.16
CA ASP A 73 -2.49 9.78 18.49
C ASP A 73 -2.79 10.60 17.23
N PHE A 74 -3.87 10.26 16.51
CA PHE A 74 -4.41 11.15 15.47
C PHE A 74 -5.89 11.38 15.74
N GLU A 75 -6.21 12.62 16.12
CA GLU A 75 -7.58 13.14 16.23
C GLU A 75 -8.17 13.53 14.85
N GLU A 76 -7.43 13.30 13.76
CA GLU A 76 -7.71 13.75 12.38
C GLU A 76 -7.99 12.56 11.43
N GLY A 77 -8.77 12.79 10.37
CA GLY A 77 -9.41 11.76 9.54
C GLY A 77 -8.47 10.69 8.94
N ILE A 78 -8.94 9.44 8.91
CA ILE A 78 -8.17 8.27 8.45
C ILE A 78 -8.85 7.62 7.26
N MET A 79 -8.09 7.38 6.18
CA MET A 79 -8.52 6.55 5.05
C MET A 79 -7.83 5.19 5.06
N SER A 80 -8.62 4.15 4.77
CA SER A 80 -8.14 2.78 4.58
C SER A 80 -8.74 2.18 3.31
N PHE A 81 -7.96 1.30 2.68
CA PHE A 81 -8.26 0.76 1.35
C PHE A 81 -8.16 -0.76 1.38
N THR A 82 -9.14 -1.42 0.79
CA THR A 82 -9.13 -2.88 0.67
C THR A 82 -9.56 -3.32 -0.72
N LYS A 83 -9.04 -4.47 -1.15
CA LYS A 83 -9.31 -5.07 -2.46
C LYS A 83 -10.09 -6.38 -2.33
N PRO A 84 -10.78 -6.81 -3.41
CA PRO A 84 -11.49 -8.08 -3.46
C PRO A 84 -10.64 -9.26 -2.96
N GLY A 85 -11.26 -10.14 -2.18
CA GLY A 85 -10.64 -11.38 -1.69
C GLY A 85 -9.76 -11.23 -0.45
N GLN A 86 -9.62 -10.02 0.12
CA GLN A 86 -8.93 -9.82 1.39
C GLN A 86 -9.76 -10.37 2.57
N ILE A 87 -9.11 -11.07 3.49
CA ILE A 87 -9.73 -11.66 4.67
C ILE A 87 -9.64 -10.68 5.84
N PHE A 88 -10.76 -10.49 6.54
CA PHE A 88 -10.94 -9.60 7.67
C PHE A 88 -11.39 -10.35 8.92
N SER A 89 -10.99 -9.82 10.08
CA SER A 89 -11.44 -10.23 11.39
C SER A 89 -11.63 -8.98 12.24
N VAL A 90 -12.82 -8.78 12.79
CA VAL A 90 -13.10 -7.74 13.77
C VAL A 90 -12.96 -8.37 15.16
N THR A 91 -11.93 -7.97 15.90
CA THR A 91 -11.63 -8.53 17.24
C THR A 91 -12.17 -7.66 18.37
N ASP A 92 -12.26 -6.35 18.15
CA ASP A 92 -12.72 -5.37 19.13
C ASP A 92 -13.72 -4.43 18.46
N VAL A 93 -15.01 -4.65 18.71
CA VAL A 93 -16.05 -3.67 18.38
C VAL A 93 -16.08 -2.70 19.56
N THR A 94 -15.59 -1.48 19.37
CA THR A 94 -15.79 -0.42 20.36
C THR A 94 -17.11 0.28 20.05
N ASP A 95 -17.87 0.64 21.09
CA ASP A 95 -19.10 1.44 20.97
C ASP A 95 -18.80 2.92 20.65
N ASP A 96 -17.56 3.24 20.28
CA ASP A 96 -17.16 4.61 19.98
C ASP A 96 -17.87 5.08 18.71
N PRO A 97 -18.55 6.24 18.74
CA PRO A 97 -19.18 6.78 17.56
C PRO A 97 -18.11 7.11 16.51
N VAL A 98 -18.16 6.39 15.40
CA VAL A 98 -17.33 6.67 14.22
C VAL A 98 -18.17 7.42 13.20
N SER A 99 -17.73 8.64 12.86
CA SER A 99 -18.29 9.41 11.76
C SER A 99 -17.51 9.19 10.47
N GLY A 100 -18.09 9.57 9.33
CA GLY A 100 -17.48 9.47 8.01
C GLY A 100 -18.20 8.49 7.10
N TYR A 101 -17.52 8.05 6.05
CA TYR A 101 -18.14 7.31 4.95
C TYR A 101 -17.31 6.12 4.49
N MET A 102 -18.00 5.11 3.98
CA MET A 102 -17.45 3.92 3.35
C MET A 102 -17.97 3.83 1.92
N LEU A 103 -17.07 3.89 0.96
CA LEU A 103 -17.35 3.57 -0.44
C LEU A 103 -17.01 2.11 -0.69
N ILE A 104 -17.95 1.35 -1.25
CA ILE A 104 -17.73 -0.01 -1.74
C ILE A 104 -18.13 -0.12 -3.19
N PHE A 105 -17.35 -0.83 -4.01
CA PHE A 105 -17.69 -1.06 -5.42
C PHE A 105 -17.14 -2.38 -5.95
N LYS A 106 -17.94 -3.05 -6.79
CA LYS A 106 -17.55 -4.30 -7.45
C LYS A 106 -16.59 -4.02 -8.62
N PRO A 107 -15.63 -4.92 -8.90
CA PRO A 107 -14.77 -4.83 -10.09
C PRO A 107 -15.55 -4.70 -11.40
N ASP A 108 -16.75 -5.31 -11.45
CA ASP A 108 -17.64 -5.27 -12.62
C ASP A 108 -18.05 -3.85 -13.02
N LEU A 109 -18.19 -2.93 -12.05
CA LEU A 109 -18.57 -1.53 -12.30
C LEU A 109 -17.55 -0.82 -13.21
N ILE A 110 -16.27 -1.06 -12.96
CA ILE A 110 -15.15 -0.34 -13.59
C ILE A 110 -14.55 -1.11 -14.77
N ARG A 111 -14.99 -2.36 -15.01
CA ARG A 111 -14.38 -3.32 -15.95
C ARG A 111 -14.20 -2.77 -17.36
N HIS A 112 -15.15 -1.97 -17.83
CA HIS A 112 -15.15 -1.41 -19.19
C HIS A 112 -14.60 0.02 -19.26
N TYR A 113 -14.19 0.60 -18.13
CA TYR A 113 -13.66 1.95 -18.02
C TYR A 113 -12.13 1.94 -17.96
N GLY A 114 -11.52 3.10 -18.19
CA GLY A 114 -10.07 3.30 -18.00
C GLY A 114 -9.60 2.86 -16.61
N LEU A 115 -10.40 3.19 -15.58
CA LEU A 115 -10.14 2.83 -14.19
C LEU A 115 -9.90 1.32 -13.99
N GLY A 116 -10.67 0.44 -14.65
CA GLY A 116 -10.49 -1.02 -14.56
C GLY A 116 -9.10 -1.50 -15.01
N LYS A 117 -8.45 -0.77 -15.92
CA LYS A 117 -7.10 -1.10 -16.41
C LYS A 117 -6.00 -0.60 -15.49
N VAL A 118 -6.23 0.49 -14.77
CA VAL A 118 -5.22 1.18 -13.96
C VAL A 118 -5.40 0.95 -12.46
N ILE A 119 -6.50 0.33 -12.02
CA ILE A 119 -6.77 0.16 -10.59
C ILE A 119 -5.66 -0.59 -9.83
N GLY A 120 -4.97 -1.52 -10.50
CA GLY A 120 -3.82 -2.24 -9.94
C GLY A 120 -2.58 -1.37 -9.70
N ASN A 121 -2.52 -0.18 -10.29
CA ASN A 121 -1.41 0.77 -10.12
C ASN A 121 -1.51 1.55 -8.79
N TYR A 122 -2.69 1.60 -8.18
CA TYR A 122 -2.87 2.22 -6.88
C TYR A 122 -2.32 1.29 -5.79
N GLY A 123 -1.06 1.52 -5.40
CA GLY A 123 -0.32 0.70 -4.45
C GLY A 123 -1.03 0.52 -3.11
N PHE A 124 -1.82 1.52 -2.71
CA PHE A 124 -2.52 1.58 -1.42
C PHE A 124 -3.58 0.49 -1.21
N PHE A 125 -4.10 -0.14 -2.25
CA PHE A 125 -4.97 -1.32 -2.11
C PHE A 125 -4.24 -2.58 -1.63
N SER A 126 -2.91 -2.55 -1.63
CA SER A 126 -2.06 -3.63 -1.14
C SER A 126 -1.29 -3.25 0.13
N TYR A 127 -1.55 -2.05 0.66
CA TYR A 127 -0.98 -1.63 1.92
C TYR A 127 -1.53 -2.46 3.07
N SER A 128 -0.72 -2.67 4.09
CA SER A 128 -1.20 -3.28 5.32
C SER A 128 -2.14 -2.28 6.02
N THR A 129 -3.06 -2.78 6.84
CA THR A 129 -3.92 -1.92 7.66
C THR A 129 -3.10 -0.86 8.41
N ALA A 130 -1.93 -1.23 8.96
CA ALA A 130 -1.01 -0.35 9.66
C ALA A 130 -0.46 0.87 8.86
N GLU A 131 -0.70 0.96 7.55
CA GLU A 131 -0.21 2.01 6.64
C GLU A 131 -1.33 3.00 6.23
N ALA A 132 -2.33 3.19 7.09
CA ALA A 132 -3.46 4.06 6.82
C ALA A 132 -3.03 5.50 6.43
N LEU A 133 -3.82 6.10 5.54
CA LEU A 133 -3.59 7.47 5.07
C LEU A 133 -4.20 8.44 6.08
N HIS A 134 -3.40 9.38 6.57
CA HIS A 134 -3.84 10.44 7.46
C HIS A 134 -4.12 11.71 6.65
N LEU A 135 -5.34 12.21 6.77
CA LEU A 135 -5.80 13.40 6.10
C LEU A 135 -5.64 14.62 7.01
N SER A 136 -5.14 15.71 6.45
CA SER A 136 -5.35 17.03 7.08
C SER A 136 -6.82 17.43 6.95
N GLU A 137 -7.27 18.40 7.76
CA GLU A 137 -8.65 18.90 7.72
C GLU A 137 -9.14 19.27 6.31
N LYS A 138 -8.31 19.98 5.52
CA LYS A 138 -8.64 20.36 4.14
C LYS A 138 -8.76 19.16 3.21
N GLU A 139 -7.96 18.11 3.43
CA GLU A 139 -8.00 16.90 2.61
C GLU A 139 -9.23 16.04 2.96
N ASP A 140 -9.58 15.98 4.25
CA ASP A 140 -10.83 15.39 4.73
C ASP A 140 -12.03 16.05 4.05
N GLU A 141 -12.11 17.39 4.04
CA GLU A 141 -13.19 18.13 3.36
C GLU A 141 -13.30 17.77 1.86
N ILE A 142 -12.18 17.66 1.16
CA ILE A 142 -12.15 17.29 -0.27
C ILE A 142 -12.72 15.87 -0.45
N ILE A 143 -12.24 14.91 0.33
CA ILE A 143 -12.68 13.50 0.25
C ILE A 143 -14.17 13.39 0.57
N MET A 144 -14.63 14.04 1.64
CA MET A 144 -16.03 14.03 2.03
C MET A 144 -16.94 14.68 0.98
N SER A 145 -16.47 15.74 0.33
CA SER A 145 -17.19 16.38 -0.78
C SER A 145 -17.38 15.44 -1.97
N VAL A 146 -16.32 14.72 -2.38
CA VAL A 146 -16.40 13.74 -3.48
C VAL A 146 -17.36 12.59 -3.14
N LEU A 147 -17.29 12.05 -1.92
CA LEU A 147 -18.18 10.98 -1.47
C LEU A 147 -19.64 11.43 -1.42
N LYS A 148 -19.90 12.66 -0.97
CA LYS A 148 -21.25 13.24 -0.94
C LYS A 148 -21.81 13.44 -2.35
N GLN A 149 -21.03 14.01 -3.26
CA GLN A 149 -21.44 14.17 -4.66
C GLN A 149 -21.76 12.82 -5.32
N MET A 150 -20.95 11.79 -5.06
CA MET A 150 -21.24 10.44 -5.53
C MET A 150 -22.51 9.87 -4.93
N GLN A 151 -22.77 10.09 -3.63
CA GLN A 151 -24.01 9.65 -2.99
C GLN A 151 -25.24 10.34 -3.58
N ASP A 152 -25.15 11.64 -3.87
CA ASP A 152 -26.23 12.39 -4.52
C ASP A 152 -26.47 11.88 -5.95
N GLU A 153 -25.40 11.58 -6.70
CA GLU A 153 -25.48 10.97 -8.04
C GLU A 153 -26.17 9.60 -8.01
N LEU A 154 -25.87 8.76 -7.01
CA LEU A 154 -26.48 7.43 -6.87
C LEU A 154 -27.99 7.48 -6.55
N LYS A 155 -28.49 8.60 -6.02
CA LYS A 155 -29.92 8.81 -5.72
C LYS A 155 -30.70 9.41 -6.88
N ASN A 156 -30.02 9.89 -7.92
CA ASN A 156 -30.67 10.41 -9.12
C ASN A 156 -31.29 9.29 -9.97
N ASN A 157 -32.16 9.66 -10.90
CA ASN A 157 -32.70 8.70 -11.86
C ASN A 157 -31.57 8.16 -12.75
N ILE A 158 -31.50 6.84 -12.86
CA ILE A 158 -30.49 6.17 -13.68
C ILE A 158 -30.76 6.49 -15.15
N ASP A 159 -29.73 6.99 -15.83
CA ASP A 159 -29.67 7.22 -17.27
C ASP A 159 -28.37 6.67 -17.87
N ASP A 160 -28.17 6.91 -19.17
CA ASP A 160 -27.00 6.41 -19.92
C ASP A 160 -25.65 7.02 -19.43
N TYR A 161 -25.69 8.09 -18.62
CA TYR A 161 -24.51 8.80 -18.14
C TYR A 161 -24.17 8.48 -16.68
N SER A 162 -25.15 8.06 -15.86
CA SER A 162 -24.98 7.89 -14.41
C SER A 162 -23.80 6.99 -14.03
N GLN A 163 -23.65 5.82 -14.67
CA GLN A 163 -22.55 4.90 -14.36
C GLN A 163 -21.18 5.51 -14.68
N GLY A 164 -21.08 6.27 -15.78
CA GLY A 164 -19.85 6.96 -16.15
C GLY A 164 -19.46 8.01 -15.13
N LEU A 165 -20.42 8.81 -14.67
CA LEU A 165 -20.21 9.82 -13.62
C LEU A 165 -19.75 9.17 -12.31
N VAL A 166 -20.41 8.10 -11.87
CA VAL A 166 -20.00 7.34 -10.67
C VAL A 166 -18.56 6.87 -10.79
N VAL A 167 -18.16 6.27 -11.93
CA VAL A 167 -16.78 5.81 -12.13
C VAL A 167 -15.79 6.96 -12.10
N SER A 168 -16.12 8.12 -12.69
CA SER A 168 -15.28 9.32 -12.62
C SER A 168 -15.11 9.86 -11.20
N HIS A 169 -16.15 9.80 -10.36
CA HIS A 169 -16.03 10.17 -8.94
C HIS A 169 -15.12 9.19 -8.18
N ILE A 170 -15.20 7.89 -8.46
CA ILE A 170 -14.30 6.89 -7.86
C ILE A 170 -12.85 7.19 -8.28
N GLU A 171 -12.60 7.41 -9.56
CA GLU A 171 -11.26 7.73 -10.07
C GLU A 171 -10.71 9.02 -9.44
N LEU A 172 -11.54 10.06 -9.31
CA LEU A 172 -11.16 11.30 -8.64
C LEU A 172 -10.80 11.08 -7.17
N LEU A 173 -11.60 10.31 -6.43
CA LEU A 173 -11.33 9.94 -5.04
C LEU A 173 -9.97 9.22 -4.90
N LEU A 174 -9.70 8.25 -5.77
CA LEU A 174 -8.46 7.47 -5.76
C LEU A 174 -7.25 8.33 -6.12
N ASN A 175 -7.39 9.28 -7.04
CA ASN A 175 -6.33 10.21 -7.39
C ASN A 175 -6.00 11.19 -6.24
N TYR A 176 -7.00 11.64 -5.48
CA TYR A 176 -6.75 12.42 -4.27
C TYR A 176 -6.03 11.58 -3.20
N ALA A 177 -6.49 10.35 -2.97
CA ALA A 177 -5.81 9.44 -2.05
C ALA A 177 -4.34 9.21 -2.41
N ASP A 178 -4.03 8.97 -3.69
CA ASP A 178 -2.67 8.79 -4.18
C ASP A 178 -1.80 10.05 -3.93
N ARG A 179 -2.36 11.22 -4.24
CA ARG A 179 -1.71 12.51 -3.97
C ARG A 179 -1.41 12.71 -2.48
N PHE A 180 -2.35 12.39 -1.60
CA PHE A 180 -2.20 12.57 -0.16
C PHE A 180 -1.23 11.53 0.44
N HIS A 181 -1.19 10.31 -0.09
CA HIS A 181 -0.14 9.34 0.23
C HIS A 181 1.25 9.90 -0.09
N ASN A 182 1.43 10.46 -1.30
CA ASN A 182 2.70 11.07 -1.67
C ASN A 182 3.08 12.24 -0.73
N ARG A 183 2.12 13.09 -0.36
CA ARG A 183 2.35 14.13 0.65
C ARG A 183 2.82 13.54 1.98
N GLN A 184 2.19 12.48 2.47
CA GLN A 184 2.55 11.87 3.76
C GLN A 184 4.01 11.39 3.79
N PHE A 185 4.54 10.95 2.65
CA PHE A 185 5.98 10.66 2.49
C PHE A 185 6.85 11.93 2.50
N LEU A 186 6.42 13.01 1.88
CA LEU A 186 7.20 14.25 1.84
C LEU A 186 7.21 15.00 3.18
N THR A 187 6.07 15.08 3.87
CA THR A 187 5.93 15.87 5.10
C THR A 187 6.50 15.18 6.34
N ARG A 188 6.71 13.85 6.29
CA ARG A 188 7.33 13.07 7.38
C ARG A 188 8.85 12.92 7.18
N SER A 189 9.52 13.94 6.65
CA SER A 189 10.93 13.89 6.25
C SER A 189 11.89 13.42 7.36
N ALA A 190 11.67 13.80 8.62
CA ALA A 190 12.50 13.32 9.74
C ALA A 190 12.36 11.80 9.96
N VAL A 191 11.13 11.29 10.07
CA VAL A 191 10.83 9.85 10.24
C VAL A 191 11.24 9.03 9.02
N ASN A 192 11.09 9.60 7.83
CA ASN A 192 11.45 8.95 6.59
C ASN A 192 12.96 8.95 6.35
N ASN A 193 13.68 9.96 6.83
CA ASN A 193 15.15 9.92 6.90
C ASN A 193 15.63 8.84 7.87
N ASP A 194 14.97 8.68 9.03
CA ASP A 194 15.29 7.60 9.97
C ASP A 194 15.05 6.22 9.32
N LEU A 195 13.93 6.05 8.61
CA LEU A 195 13.62 4.79 7.93
C LEU A 195 14.55 4.53 6.73
N LEU A 196 14.95 5.57 5.99
CA LEU A 196 15.94 5.44 4.91
C LEU A 196 17.30 5.05 5.50
N THR A 197 17.69 5.64 6.62
CA THR A 197 18.89 5.25 7.38
C THR A 197 18.79 3.81 7.86
N GLU A 198 17.62 3.37 8.33
CA GLU A 198 17.36 1.98 8.73
C GLU A 198 17.46 1.01 7.54
N ILE A 199 16.93 1.39 6.37
CA ILE A 199 17.07 0.61 5.11
C ILE A 199 18.55 0.45 4.75
N GLU A 200 19.31 1.56 4.73
CA GLU A 200 20.74 1.53 4.39
C GLU A 200 21.53 0.71 5.40
N SER A 201 21.19 0.79 6.68
CA SER A 201 21.76 -0.03 7.75
C SER A 201 21.45 -1.52 7.53
N LEU A 202 20.19 -1.88 7.27
CA LEU A 202 19.79 -3.26 6.98
C LEU A 202 20.48 -3.84 5.74
N LEU A 203 20.62 -3.04 4.67
CA LEU A 203 21.33 -3.45 3.47
C LEU A 203 22.83 -3.60 3.70
N THR A 204 23.43 -2.67 4.46
CA THR A 204 24.84 -2.73 4.86
C THR A 204 25.11 -3.99 5.68
N ASP A 205 24.28 -4.25 6.68
CA ASP A 205 24.36 -5.45 7.53
C ASP A 205 24.18 -6.73 6.71
N TYR A 206 23.22 -6.75 5.79
CA TYR A 206 22.96 -7.92 4.95
C TYR A 206 24.16 -8.26 4.05
N LEU A 207 24.81 -7.24 3.48
CA LEU A 207 25.96 -7.41 2.59
C LEU A 207 27.30 -7.60 3.32
N ASN A 208 27.42 -7.20 4.59
CA ASN A 208 28.64 -7.39 5.38
C ASN A 208 28.66 -8.72 6.16
N ARG A 209 27.50 -9.34 6.40
CA ARG A 209 27.41 -10.66 7.05
C ARG A 209 27.67 -11.78 6.03
N GLU A 210 28.02 -12.97 6.52
CA GLU A 210 28.05 -14.21 5.71
C GLU A 210 26.70 -14.55 5.04
N SER A 211 25.63 -13.76 5.29
CA SER A 211 24.34 -13.83 4.57
C SER A 211 24.42 -13.51 3.07
N ALA A 212 25.55 -13.01 2.56
CA ALA A 212 25.81 -13.02 1.11
C ALA A 212 25.69 -14.45 0.51
N LEU A 213 25.89 -15.50 1.31
CA LEU A 213 25.64 -16.89 0.91
C LEU A 213 24.16 -17.21 0.65
N SER A 214 23.22 -16.33 1.04
CA SER A 214 21.77 -16.48 0.84
C SER A 214 21.22 -15.74 -0.39
N GLY A 215 22.11 -15.12 -1.19
CA GLY A 215 21.73 -14.39 -2.40
C GLY A 215 21.67 -12.88 -2.22
N LEU A 216 21.06 -12.18 -3.19
CA LEU A 216 20.89 -10.73 -3.14
C LEU A 216 19.78 -10.31 -2.16
N PRO A 217 19.92 -9.15 -1.49
CA PRO A 217 18.82 -8.59 -0.72
C PRO A 217 17.58 -8.38 -1.59
N THR A 218 16.41 -8.70 -1.06
CA THR A 218 15.14 -8.61 -1.79
C THR A 218 14.24 -7.53 -1.18
N VAL A 219 13.28 -7.04 -1.98
CA VAL A 219 12.24 -6.13 -1.49
C VAL A 219 11.47 -6.79 -0.34
N GLN A 220 11.20 -8.09 -0.45
CA GLN A 220 10.50 -8.87 0.57
C GLN A 220 11.26 -8.89 1.91
N PHE A 221 12.57 -9.12 1.86
CA PHE A 221 13.41 -9.11 3.06
C PHE A 221 13.33 -7.75 3.79
N LEU A 222 13.48 -6.64 3.07
CA LEU A 222 13.40 -5.31 3.66
C LEU A 222 12.01 -5.01 4.21
N SER A 223 10.96 -5.34 3.46
CA SER A 223 9.58 -5.07 3.86
C SER A 223 9.21 -5.83 5.14
N GLU A 224 9.67 -7.08 5.28
CA GLU A 224 9.47 -7.87 6.50
C GLU A 224 10.23 -7.30 7.70
N LYS A 225 11.48 -6.85 7.50
CA LYS A 225 12.29 -6.26 8.59
C LYS A 225 11.73 -4.94 9.09
N LEU A 226 11.17 -4.14 8.18
CA LEU A 226 10.62 -2.82 8.46
C LEU A 226 9.13 -2.86 8.85
N ASN A 227 8.49 -4.03 8.80
CA ASN A 227 7.05 -4.21 9.03
C ASN A 227 6.17 -3.34 8.13
N VAL A 228 6.53 -3.24 6.85
CA VAL A 228 5.78 -2.52 5.82
C VAL A 228 5.43 -3.45 4.65
N SER A 229 4.49 -3.08 3.80
CA SER A 229 4.22 -3.80 2.57
C SER A 229 5.30 -3.51 1.50
N PRO A 230 5.62 -4.47 0.60
CA PRO A 230 6.57 -4.24 -0.51
C PRO A 230 6.22 -3.05 -1.41
N ASN A 231 4.93 -2.80 -1.60
CA ASN A 231 4.43 -1.66 -2.39
C ASN A 231 4.65 -0.34 -1.65
N TYR A 232 4.31 -0.28 -0.37
CA TYR A 232 4.54 0.91 0.44
C TYR A 232 6.02 1.28 0.48
N LEU A 233 6.91 0.29 0.70
CA LEU A 233 8.36 0.50 0.64
C LEU A 233 8.80 1.05 -0.73
N SER A 234 8.23 0.53 -1.82
CA SER A 234 8.54 0.96 -3.17
C SER A 234 8.07 2.38 -3.48
N ASP A 235 6.88 2.75 -3.03
CA ASP A 235 6.29 4.07 -3.26
C ASP A 235 6.93 5.13 -2.37
N MET A 236 7.24 4.78 -1.13
CA MET A 236 8.03 5.61 -0.22
C MET A 236 9.43 5.88 -0.79
N LEU A 237 10.18 4.85 -1.18
CA LEU A 237 11.50 5.03 -1.79
C LEU A 237 11.41 5.86 -3.07
N ARG A 238 10.34 5.70 -3.86
CA ARG A 238 10.13 6.49 -5.07
C ARG A 238 9.91 7.96 -4.75
N SER A 239 9.11 8.27 -3.73
CA SER A 239 8.88 9.65 -3.28
C SER A 239 10.17 10.30 -2.76
N LEU A 240 10.97 9.57 -1.98
CA LEU A 240 12.19 10.11 -1.35
C LEU A 240 13.41 10.16 -2.28
N THR A 241 13.57 9.16 -3.16
CA THR A 241 14.81 8.94 -3.93
C THR A 241 14.61 8.97 -5.44
N GLY A 242 13.35 9.00 -5.91
CA GLY A 242 13.00 8.82 -7.32
C GLY A 242 13.08 7.38 -7.81
N GLN A 243 13.39 6.40 -6.94
CA GLN A 243 13.62 5.00 -7.31
C GLN A 243 12.68 4.07 -6.57
N ASN A 244 12.15 3.03 -7.23
CA ASN A 244 11.43 1.95 -6.54
C ASN A 244 12.40 1.08 -5.71
N ALA A 245 11.86 0.26 -4.80
CA ALA A 245 12.66 -0.53 -3.87
C ALA A 245 13.67 -1.46 -4.58
N GLN A 246 13.25 -2.16 -5.63
CA GLN A 246 14.15 -3.06 -6.37
C GLN A 246 15.31 -2.29 -7.02
N THR A 247 15.04 -1.12 -7.61
CA THR A 247 16.04 -0.28 -8.25
C THR A 247 17.00 0.31 -7.22
N TYR A 248 16.48 0.73 -6.08
CA TYR A 248 17.24 1.26 -4.95
C TYR A 248 18.18 0.19 -4.38
N ILE A 249 17.68 -1.03 -4.12
CA ILE A 249 18.50 -2.17 -3.69
C ILE A 249 19.62 -2.45 -4.69
N GLN A 250 19.29 -2.55 -5.98
CA GLN A 250 20.30 -2.79 -7.02
C GLN A 250 21.36 -1.69 -7.05
N LYS A 251 20.95 -0.42 -6.89
CA LYS A 251 21.89 0.70 -6.82
C LYS A 251 22.82 0.54 -5.62
N PHE A 252 22.27 0.24 -4.45
CA PHE A 252 23.04 0.03 -3.22
C PHE A 252 24.08 -1.10 -3.37
N VAL A 253 23.69 -2.24 -3.95
CA VAL A 253 24.60 -3.36 -4.25
C VAL A 253 25.71 -2.93 -5.22
N ILE A 254 25.38 -2.16 -6.25
CA ILE A 254 26.38 -1.64 -7.21
C ILE A 254 27.32 -0.64 -6.56
N ASP A 255 26.83 0.24 -5.69
CA ASP A 255 27.69 1.21 -4.99
C ASP A 255 28.65 0.49 -4.03
N LYS A 256 28.19 -0.53 -3.29
CA LYS A 256 29.08 -1.42 -2.52
C LYS A 256 30.10 -2.15 -3.40
N ALA A 257 29.69 -2.60 -4.60
CA ALA A 257 30.60 -3.23 -5.55
C ALA A 257 31.71 -2.29 -6.03
N LYS A 258 31.37 -1.02 -6.29
CA LYS A 258 32.34 0.01 -6.66
C LYS A 258 33.36 0.21 -5.56
N ASP A 259 32.92 0.28 -4.31
CA ASP A 259 33.81 0.41 -3.15
C ASP A 259 34.78 -0.77 -3.06
N LEU A 260 34.28 -2.01 -3.19
CA LEU A 260 35.15 -3.20 -3.19
C LEU A 260 36.11 -3.23 -4.37
N LEU A 261 35.68 -2.78 -5.56
CA LEU A 261 36.51 -2.73 -6.77
C LEU A 261 37.66 -1.73 -6.65
N SER A 262 37.47 -0.61 -5.95
CA SER A 262 38.45 0.46 -5.79
C SER A 262 39.33 0.34 -4.53
N THR A 263 38.86 -0.38 -3.50
CA THR A 263 39.57 -0.46 -2.20
C THR A 263 40.22 -1.81 -1.91
N THR A 264 39.93 -2.85 -2.72
CA THR A 264 40.44 -4.22 -2.47
C THR A 264 41.11 -4.84 -3.70
N ASN A 265 41.94 -5.84 -3.45
CA ASN A 265 42.58 -6.66 -4.49
C ASN A 265 41.75 -7.90 -4.89
N LEU A 266 40.53 -8.03 -4.39
CA LEU A 266 39.66 -9.17 -4.71
C LEU A 266 39.41 -9.24 -6.21
N SER A 267 39.35 -10.44 -6.79
CA SER A 267 38.95 -10.63 -8.17
C SER A 267 37.47 -10.24 -8.38
N VAL A 268 37.10 -9.91 -9.61
CA VAL A 268 35.69 -9.64 -9.99
C VAL A 268 34.77 -10.81 -9.61
N LYS A 269 35.30 -12.03 -9.64
CA LYS A 269 34.59 -13.26 -9.26
C LYS A 269 34.34 -13.32 -7.75
N GLU A 270 35.35 -13.04 -6.94
CA GLU A 270 35.23 -13.00 -5.48
C GLU A 270 34.24 -11.92 -5.05
N ILE A 271 34.35 -10.69 -5.60
CA ILE A 271 33.41 -9.60 -5.32
C ILE A 271 31.98 -9.98 -5.69
N ALA A 272 31.76 -10.68 -6.82
CA ALA A 272 30.42 -11.11 -7.19
C ALA A 272 29.83 -12.08 -6.15
N TYR A 273 30.62 -13.03 -5.65
CA TYR A 273 30.16 -13.97 -4.63
C TYR A 273 29.95 -13.30 -3.28
N ASP A 274 30.83 -12.41 -2.88
CA ASP A 274 30.71 -11.63 -1.63
C ASP A 274 29.46 -10.74 -1.62
N LEU A 275 28.97 -10.34 -2.79
CA LEU A 275 27.72 -9.59 -2.93
C LEU A 275 26.48 -10.48 -3.07
N GLY A 276 26.64 -11.81 -3.07
CA GLY A 276 25.55 -12.78 -3.15
C GLY A 276 25.06 -13.09 -4.57
N PHE A 277 25.87 -12.87 -5.61
CA PHE A 277 25.54 -13.36 -6.94
C PHE A 277 25.94 -14.83 -7.11
N GLU A 278 24.99 -15.69 -7.49
CA GLU A 278 25.29 -17.10 -7.84
C GLU A 278 26.23 -17.24 -9.04
N HIS A 279 26.17 -16.27 -9.97
CA HIS A 279 26.94 -16.27 -11.21
C HIS A 279 27.62 -14.90 -11.43
N PRO A 280 28.96 -14.84 -11.52
CA PRO A 280 29.71 -13.60 -11.76
C PRO A 280 29.32 -12.86 -13.06
N GLN A 281 28.81 -13.57 -14.07
CA GLN A 281 28.29 -12.99 -15.30
C GLN A 281 27.04 -12.13 -15.05
N SER A 282 26.17 -12.54 -14.13
CA SER A 282 24.99 -11.78 -13.72
C SER A 282 25.40 -10.46 -13.06
N PHE A 283 26.40 -10.51 -12.17
CA PHE A 283 27.02 -9.31 -11.60
C PHE A 283 27.57 -8.38 -12.68
N SER A 284 28.39 -8.91 -13.58
CA SER A 284 29.03 -8.11 -14.64
C SER A 284 28.01 -7.43 -15.57
N THR A 285 26.92 -8.14 -15.89
CA THR A 285 25.81 -7.62 -16.71
C THR A 285 25.07 -6.50 -15.98
N MET A 286 24.73 -6.72 -14.71
CA MET A 286 24.05 -5.72 -13.89
C MET A 286 24.91 -4.47 -13.68
N PHE A 287 26.19 -4.66 -13.36
CA PHE A 287 27.15 -3.58 -13.17
C PHE A 287 27.25 -2.72 -14.43
N ARG A 288 27.50 -3.34 -15.60
CA ARG A 288 27.57 -2.62 -16.88
C ARG A 288 26.28 -1.89 -17.21
N LYS A 289 25.11 -2.51 -16.96
CA LYS A 289 23.81 -1.87 -17.19
C LYS A 289 23.64 -0.60 -16.35
N LYS A 290 24.16 -0.58 -15.11
CA LYS A 290 24.00 0.51 -14.15
C LYS A 290 25.10 1.57 -14.24
N THR A 291 26.30 1.22 -14.67
CA THR A 291 27.48 2.11 -14.68
C THR A 291 27.97 2.46 -16.09
N GLN A 292 27.47 1.81 -17.13
CA GLN A 292 27.97 1.88 -18.51
C GLN A 292 29.42 1.38 -18.70
N GLN A 293 30.02 0.78 -17.67
CA GLN A 293 31.40 0.26 -17.69
C GLN A 293 31.43 -1.17 -17.17
N THR A 294 32.38 -2.00 -17.61
CA THR A 294 32.61 -3.31 -16.98
C THR A 294 33.27 -3.14 -15.61
N PRO A 295 33.14 -4.13 -14.69
CA PRO A 295 33.85 -4.07 -13.41
C PRO A 295 35.36 -3.87 -13.54
N LEU A 296 35.99 -4.49 -14.56
CA LEU A 296 37.42 -4.34 -14.84
C LEU A 296 37.76 -2.94 -15.35
N GLN A 297 36.94 -2.38 -16.25
CA GLN A 297 37.12 -1.01 -16.73
C GLN A 297 37.00 0.00 -15.58
N TYR A 298 36.03 -0.20 -14.69
CA TYR A 298 35.85 0.64 -13.51
C TYR A 298 37.05 0.54 -12.57
N ARG A 299 37.55 -0.66 -12.27
CA ARG A 299 38.77 -0.80 -11.44
C ARG A 299 39.98 -0.09 -12.06
N ALA A 300 40.15 -0.22 -13.36
CA ALA A 300 41.27 0.41 -14.08
C ALA A 300 41.21 1.95 -14.07
N SER A 301 40.07 2.59 -13.79
CA SER A 301 39.99 4.04 -13.69
C SER A 301 40.45 4.62 -12.33
N TYR A 302 40.74 3.76 -11.35
CA TYR A 302 41.23 4.16 -10.01
C TYR A 302 42.68 3.74 -9.73
N ASN A 303 43.32 3.06 -10.69
CA ASN A 303 44.74 2.68 -10.67
C ASN A 303 45.51 3.54 -11.67
#